data_AF-A0A427M956-F1
#
_entry.id   AF-A0A427M956-F1
#
_cell.length_a   1.000
_cell.length_b   1.000
_cell.length_c   1.000
_cell.angle_alpha   90.00
_cell.angle_beta   90.00
_cell.angle_gamma   90.00
#
_symmetry.space_group_name_H-M   'P 1'
#
loop_
_entity.id
_entity.type
_entity.pdbx_description
1 polymer ?
#
loop_
_entity_poly.entity_id
_entity_poly.type
_entity_poly.pdbx_seq_one_letter_code
_entity_poly.pdbx_strand_id
1 'polypeptide(L)'
;MDEINIELLVGRAVLSREGKTIGHIEEVRAEQEGPDLVITEFHVGLYATMERMSASPIGAHVLGLFRLRRRHRGYRIRWNQIELGKSELKLLCDEKELASLG
;
A
#
# COMPACT_ATOMS: atom_id res chain seq x y z
N MET A 1 -9.74 -16.85 -13.96
CA MET A 1 -9.20 -15.51 -14.22
C MET A 1 -9.86 -14.60 -13.21
N ASP A 2 -9.13 -14.19 -12.19
CA ASP A 2 -9.65 -13.28 -11.17
C ASP A 2 -9.31 -11.86 -11.58
N GLU A 3 -10.33 -11.01 -11.61
CA GLU A 3 -10.19 -9.59 -11.89
C GLU A 3 -10.31 -8.84 -10.56
N ILE A 4 -9.41 -7.87 -10.36
CA ILE A 4 -9.41 -7.03 -9.17
C ILE A 4 -9.34 -5.58 -9.63
N ASN A 5 -10.34 -4.82 -9.22
CA ASN A 5 -10.39 -3.38 -9.39
C ASN A 5 -9.29 -2.71 -8.54
N ILE A 6 -8.43 -1.93 -9.18
CA ILE A 6 -7.23 -1.37 -8.55
C ILE A 6 -7.57 -0.39 -7.42
N GLU A 7 -8.68 0.34 -7.57
CA GLU A 7 -9.22 1.25 -6.56
C GLU A 7 -9.67 0.54 -5.28
N LEU A 8 -9.94 -0.77 -5.36
CA LEU A 8 -10.27 -1.59 -4.19
C LEU A 8 -9.03 -2.09 -3.47
N LEU A 9 -7.83 -1.98 -4.05
CA LEU A 9 -6.57 -2.37 -3.37
C LEU A 9 -6.07 -1.28 -2.44
N VAL A 10 -6.22 -0.01 -2.82
CA VAL A 10 -5.76 1.12 -2.01
C VAL A 10 -6.52 1.16 -0.68
N GLY A 11 -5.78 1.28 0.42
CA GLY A 11 -6.30 1.28 1.78
C GLY A 11 -6.54 -0.12 2.37
N ARG A 12 -6.40 -1.21 1.60
CA ARG A 12 -6.50 -2.56 2.17
C ARG A 12 -5.27 -2.91 2.99
N ALA A 13 -5.49 -3.62 4.10
CA ALA A 13 -4.44 -4.10 4.98
C ALA A 13 -3.61 -5.19 4.28
N VAL A 14 -2.30 -5.12 4.45
CA VAL A 14 -1.35 -6.16 4.04
C VAL A 14 -0.89 -6.94 5.27
N LEU A 15 -1.03 -8.25 5.21
CA LEU A 15 -0.70 -9.19 6.26
C LEU A 15 0.70 -9.77 6.02
N SER A 16 1.46 -9.94 7.09
CA SER A 16 2.65 -10.79 7.12
C SER A 16 2.29 -12.27 6.90
N ARG A 17 3.31 -13.13 6.75
CA ARG A 17 3.12 -14.58 6.62
C ARG A 17 2.42 -15.17 7.85
N GLU A 18 2.65 -14.58 9.01
CA GLU A 18 2.06 -14.91 10.32
C GLU A 18 0.66 -14.30 10.53
N GLY A 19 0.14 -13.53 9.57
CA GLY A 19 -1.20 -12.93 9.64
C GLY A 19 -1.28 -11.61 10.40
N LYS A 20 -0.15 -11.05 10.85
CA LYS A 20 -0.13 -9.70 11.46
C LYS A 20 -0.17 -8.63 10.37
N THR A 21 -1.00 -7.60 10.54
CA THR A 21 -1.00 -6.42 9.66
C THR A 21 0.33 -5.66 9.76
N ILE A 22 0.98 -5.45 8.61
CA ILE A 22 2.23 -4.69 8.50
C ILE A 22 2.01 -3.25 7.98
N GLY A 23 0.83 -2.99 7.41
CA GLY A 23 0.43 -1.69 6.88
C GLY A 23 -0.77 -1.81 5.94
N HIS A 24 -1.03 -0.76 5.19
CA HIS A 24 -2.06 -0.69 4.15
C HIS A 24 -1.45 -0.22 2.83
N ILE A 25 -1.97 -0.70 1.70
CA ILE A 25 -1.55 -0.20 0.38
C ILE A 25 -1.89 1.29 0.29
N GLU A 26 -0.89 2.14 0.16
CA GLU A 26 -1.07 3.58 -0.06
C GLU A 26 -0.98 3.95 -1.54
N GLU A 27 -0.19 3.19 -2.32
CA GLU A 27 0.04 3.46 -3.73
C GLU A 27 0.38 2.18 -4.50
N VAL A 28 -0.02 2.15 -5.77
CA VAL A 28 0.29 1.08 -6.74
C VAL A 28 1.14 1.70 -7.84
N ARG A 29 2.30 1.11 -8.12
CA ARG A 29 3.14 1.46 -9.26
C ARG A 29 2.89 0.48 -10.39
N ALA A 30 2.66 1.03 -11.57
CA ALA A 30 2.58 0.29 -12.80
C ALA A 30 3.48 0.94 -13.85
N GLU A 31 4.00 0.11 -14.74
CA GLU A 31 4.82 0.53 -15.87
C GLU A 31 4.12 0.14 -17.17
N GLN A 32 4.38 0.91 -18.23
CA GLN A 32 3.84 0.61 -19.56
C GLN A 32 4.64 -0.55 -20.17
N GLU A 33 3.94 -1.63 -20.52
CA GLU A 33 4.48 -2.76 -21.26
C GLU A 33 3.64 -2.98 -22.53
N GLY A 34 4.11 -2.44 -23.65
CA GLY A 34 3.36 -2.47 -24.90
C GLY A 34 2.05 -1.67 -24.80
N PRO A 35 0.88 -2.26 -25.11
CA PRO A 35 -0.41 -1.59 -24.92
C PRO A 35 -0.92 -1.62 -23.48
N ASP A 36 -0.29 -2.42 -22.61
CA ASP A 36 -0.79 -2.72 -21.27
C ASP A 36 -0.02 -1.95 -20.18
N LEU A 37 -0.66 -1.76 -19.03
CA LEU A 37 -0.02 -1.29 -17.80
C LEU A 37 0.15 -2.47 -16.85
N VAL A 38 1.39 -2.77 -16.47
CA VAL A 38 1.73 -3.91 -15.61
C VAL A 38 2.15 -3.39 -14.24
N ILE A 39 1.50 -3.89 -13.19
CA ILE A 39 1.83 -3.53 -11.81
C ILE A 39 3.20 -4.12 -11.46
N THR A 40 4.12 -3.27 -11.03
CA THR A 40 5.48 -3.68 -10.65
C THR A 40 5.64 -3.76 -9.13
N GLU A 41 5.00 -2.86 -8.39
CA GLU A 41 5.12 -2.81 -6.94
C GLU A 41 3.97 -2.07 -6.25
N PHE A 42 3.87 -2.32 -4.95
CA PHE A 42 2.96 -1.69 -4.01
C PHE A 42 3.75 -0.95 -2.95
N HIS A 43 3.29 0.24 -2.62
CA HIS A 43 3.83 1.03 -1.53
C HIS A 43 2.87 0.90 -0.36
N VAL A 44 3.36 0.32 0.73
CA VAL A 44 2.59 0.04 1.93
C VAL A 44 3.07 0.94 3.05
N GLY A 45 2.14 1.66 3.65
CA GLY A 45 2.40 2.55 4.77
C GLY A 45 1.50 2.25 5.95
N LEU A 46 1.69 3.00 7.04
CA LEU A 46 0.94 2.78 8.27
C LEU A 46 -0.54 3.18 8.16
N TYR A 47 -0.99 3.79 7.05
CA TYR A 47 -2.25 4.51 6.88
C TYR A 47 -3.14 4.51 8.13
N ALA A 48 -2.91 5.50 9.01
CA ALA A 48 -3.95 5.91 9.93
C ALA A 48 -5.12 6.33 9.05
N THR A 49 -6.26 5.68 9.22
CA THR A 49 -7.58 6.04 8.70
C THR A 49 -7.77 7.57 8.70
N MET A 50 -7.27 8.28 7.70
CA MET A 50 -7.84 9.55 7.28
C MET A 50 -9.01 9.17 6.41
N GLU A 51 -10.06 8.82 7.14
CA GLU A 51 -11.42 8.67 6.69
C GLU A 51 -11.81 9.85 5.78
N ARG A 52 -12.88 9.62 5.03
CA ARG A 52 -13.57 10.52 4.10
C ARG A 52 -14.02 11.89 4.69
N MET A 53 -13.38 12.41 5.75
CA MET A 53 -13.72 13.67 6.41
C MET A 53 -12.87 14.84 5.94
N SER A 54 -13.57 15.68 5.17
CA SER A 54 -13.44 17.15 5.08
C SER A 54 -12.27 17.71 4.26
N ALA A 55 -12.65 18.23 3.09
CA ALA A 55 -12.02 19.38 2.42
C ALA A 55 -12.08 20.64 3.33
N SER A 56 -11.50 20.56 4.52
CA SER A 56 -11.32 21.67 5.46
C SER A 56 -9.83 22.03 5.51
N PRO A 57 -9.47 23.33 5.63
CA PRO A 57 -8.09 23.79 5.76
C PRO A 57 -7.30 23.09 6.88
N ILE A 58 -8.00 22.63 7.93
CA ILE A 58 -7.40 21.90 9.06
C ILE A 58 -6.93 20.50 8.64
N GLY A 59 -7.68 19.82 7.77
CA GLY A 59 -7.32 18.50 7.24
C GLY A 59 -6.04 18.52 6.41
N ALA A 60 -5.84 19.58 5.62
CA ALA A 60 -4.61 19.77 4.84
C ALA A 60 -3.36 19.97 5.72
N HIS A 61 -3.50 20.65 6.87
CA HIS A 61 -2.39 20.87 7.79
C HIS A 61 -2.01 19.61 8.56
N VAL A 62 -3.02 18.81 8.96
CA VAL A 62 -2.83 17.48 9.55
C VAL A 62 -2.17 16.54 8.54
N LEU A 63 -2.66 16.47 7.30
CA LEU A 63 -2.02 15.72 6.19
C LEU A 63 -0.55 16.11 5.99
N GLY A 64 -0.23 17.41 6.07
CA GLY A 64 1.14 17.93 5.99
C GLY A 64 2.03 17.40 7.12
N LEU A 65 1.58 17.48 8.38
CA LEU A 65 2.29 16.94 9.55
C LEU A 65 2.47 15.41 9.48
N PHE A 66 1.49 14.67 8.95
CA PHE A 66 1.60 13.23 8.73
C PHE A 66 2.57 12.88 7.59
N ARG A 67 2.64 13.66 6.51
CA ARG A 67 3.66 13.50 5.45
C ARG A 67 5.08 13.64 6.00
N LEU A 68 5.31 14.58 6.93
CA LEU A 68 6.61 14.73 7.61
C LEU A 68 6.95 13.55 8.55
N ARG A 69 5.95 12.90 9.16
CA ARG A 69 6.13 11.70 10.00
C ARG A 69 6.24 10.39 9.19
N ARG A 70 5.79 10.36 7.93
CA ARG A 70 5.76 9.16 7.05
C ARG A 70 7.12 8.75 6.50
N ARG A 71 8.15 9.60 6.58
CA ARG A 71 9.48 9.34 6.01
C ARG A 71 10.25 8.17 6.68
N HIS A 72 9.68 7.49 7.67
CA HIS A 72 10.43 6.50 8.45
C HIS A 72 9.82 5.09 8.58
N ARG A 73 8.60 4.81 8.09
CA ARG A 73 8.01 3.45 8.20
C ARG A 73 7.03 3.14 7.06
N GLY A 74 7.53 3.04 5.85
CA GLY A 74 6.80 2.47 4.72
C GLY A 74 7.62 1.35 4.07
N TYR A 75 6.94 0.41 3.44
CA TYR A 75 7.53 -0.72 2.71
C TYR A 75 7.19 -0.65 1.24
N ARG A 76 8.16 -0.99 0.41
CA ARG A 76 7.99 -1.26 -1.01
C ARG A 76 7.95 -2.76 -1.19
N ILE A 77 6.82 -3.25 -1.67
CA ILE A 77 6.52 -4.67 -1.88
C ILE A 77 6.45 -4.90 -3.38
N ARG A 78 7.36 -5.69 -3.94
CA ARG A 78 7.31 -6.05 -5.36
C ARG A 78 6.11 -6.94 -5.64
N TRP A 79 5.63 -6.94 -6.89
CA TRP A 79 4.53 -7.79 -7.33
C TRP A 79 4.68 -9.27 -6.90
N ASN A 80 5.89 -9.82 -7.00
CA ASN A 80 6.18 -11.21 -6.64
C ASN A 80 6.31 -11.49 -5.13
N GLN A 81 6.16 -10.48 -4.28
CA GLN A 81 6.27 -10.59 -2.82
C GLN A 81 4.90 -10.60 -2.12
N ILE A 82 3.80 -10.49 -2.87
CA ILE A 82 2.45 -10.41 -2.32
C ILE A 82 1.49 -11.34 -3.07
N GLU A 83 0.61 -11.97 -2.32
CA GLU A 83 -0.53 -12.71 -2.83
C GLU A 83 -1.77 -11.82 -2.73
N LEU A 84 -2.47 -11.62 -3.86
CA LEU A 84 -3.69 -10.82 -3.95
C LEU A 84 -4.92 -11.73 -3.89
N GLY A 85 -5.42 -11.99 -2.68
CA GLY A 85 -6.66 -12.71 -2.45
C GLY A 85 -7.90 -11.82 -2.49
N LYS A 86 -9.07 -12.44 -2.70
CA LYS A 86 -10.38 -11.75 -2.66
C LYS A 86 -10.63 -11.07 -1.32
N SER A 87 -10.27 -11.72 -0.21
CA SER A 87 -10.44 -11.19 1.15
C SER A 87 -9.14 -10.60 1.73
N GLU A 88 -7.99 -11.21 1.42
CA GLU A 88 -6.72 -10.90 2.11
C GLU A 88 -5.60 -10.53 1.14
N LEU A 89 -4.71 -9.66 1.59
CA LEU A 89 -3.46 -9.34 0.90
C LEU A 89 -2.32 -9.82 1.80
N LYS A 90 -1.54 -10.79 1.35
CA LYS A 90 -0.59 -11.49 2.22
C LYS A 90 0.81 -11.52 1.62
N LEU A 91 1.82 -11.24 2.44
CA LEU A 91 3.21 -11.36 2.02
C LEU A 91 3.57 -12.83 1.74
N LEU A 92 4.34 -13.02 0.68
CA LEU A 92 4.98 -14.29 0.33
C LEU A 92 6.39 -14.41 0.93
N CYS A 93 6.97 -13.31 1.41
CA CYS A 93 8.30 -13.22 2.03
C CYS A 93 8.25 -12.68 3.46
N ASP A 94 9.38 -12.68 4.17
CA ASP A 94 9.48 -12.09 5.51
C ASP A 94 9.51 -10.54 5.41
N GLU A 95 8.98 -9.84 6.42
CA GLU A 95 8.93 -8.36 6.46
C GLU A 95 10.32 -7.70 6.32
N LYS A 96 11.37 -8.36 6.83
CA LYS A 96 12.77 -7.91 6.74
C LYS A 96 13.33 -7.86 5.31
N GLU A 97 12.68 -8.55 4.37
CA GLU A 97 13.09 -8.60 2.96
C GLU A 97 12.45 -7.47 2.12
N LEU A 98 11.59 -6.67 2.74
CA LEU A 98 10.95 -5.52 2.11
C LEU A 98 11.91 -4.32 2.09
N ALA A 99 11.91 -3.60 0.97
CA ALA A 99 12.66 -2.36 0.89
C ALA A 99 11.89 -1.25 1.62
N SER A 100 12.59 -0.34 2.29
CA SER A 100 11.95 0.83 2.91
C SER A 100 11.56 1.88 1.87
N LEU A 101 10.44 2.57 2.10
CA LEU A 101 10.09 3.82 1.42
C LEU A 101 10.83 4.98 2.12
N GLY A 102 11.70 5.69 1.40
CA GLY A 102 12.61 6.73 1.94
C GLY A 102 12.05 8.15 1.99
#